data_AF-A0A455U9L4-F1
#
_entry.id   AF-A0A455U9L4-F1
#
_cell.length_a   1.000
_cell.length_b   1.000
_cell.length_c   1.000
_cell.angle_alpha   90.00
_cell.angle_beta   90.00
_cell.angle_gamma   90.00
#
_symmetry.space_group_name_H-M   'P 1'
#
loop_
_entity.id
_entity.type
_entity.pdbx_description
1 polymer ?
#
loop_
_entity_poly.entity_id
_entity_poly.type
_entity_poly.pdbx_seq_one_letter_code
_entity_poly.pdbx_strand_id
1 'polypeptide(L)'
;MFVDSHCHLDRLSEQTHGGDIAATLDAARAAHVSQFLAVAVTLDDMPQLAAIARAHHDVVISAGLHPLHSAGKIVLRNMAAGASPALRI
;
A
#
# COMPACT_ATOMS: atom_id res chain seq x y z
N MET A 1 -12.43 9.86 -14.40
CA MET A 1 -12.09 9.31 -13.07
C MET A 1 -11.26 8.06 -13.30
N PHE A 2 -10.01 8.07 -12.85
CA PHE A 2 -9.06 6.98 -13.04
C PHE A 2 -8.87 6.19 -11.75
N VAL A 3 -8.41 4.95 -11.90
CA VAL A 3 -7.99 4.07 -10.81
C VAL A 3 -6.58 3.66 -11.11
N ASP A 4 -5.67 3.88 -10.17
CA ASP A 4 -4.36 3.26 -10.21
C ASP A 4 -4.51 1.88 -9.57
N SER A 5 -4.67 0.86 -10.43
CA SER A 5 -4.91 -0.51 -9.98
C SER A 5 -3.62 -1.21 -9.55
N HIS A 6 -2.44 -0.58 -9.62
CA HIS A 6 -1.19 -1.21 -9.23
C HIS A 6 -0.08 -0.17 -8.99
N CYS A 7 0.16 0.17 -7.73
CA CYS A 7 1.27 1.05 -7.35
C CYS A 7 2.08 0.52 -6.15
N HIS A 8 3.31 1.01 -6.00
CA HIS A 8 4.19 0.70 -4.87
C HIS A 8 4.45 1.96 -4.04
N LEU A 9 3.47 2.35 -3.22
CA LEU A 9 3.58 3.52 -2.33
C LEU A 9 4.65 3.33 -1.24
N ASP A 10 4.99 2.08 -0.91
CA ASP A 10 6.06 1.70 0.02
C ASP A 10 7.48 1.92 -0.56
N ARG A 11 7.60 2.13 -1.87
CA ARG A 11 8.87 2.24 -2.60
C ARG A 11 8.97 3.51 -3.44
N LEU A 12 8.29 4.56 -3.01
CA LEU A 12 8.30 5.84 -3.70
C LEU A 12 9.72 6.42 -3.76
N SER A 13 10.14 6.88 -4.93
CA SER A 13 11.45 7.53 -5.11
C SER A 13 11.47 8.89 -4.42
N GLU A 14 12.62 9.28 -3.85
CA GLU A 14 12.85 10.65 -3.34
C GLU A 14 12.67 11.72 -4.43
N GLN A 15 12.85 11.35 -5.70
CA GLN A 15 12.63 12.25 -6.83
C GLN A 15 11.14 12.54 -7.08
N THR A 16 10.24 11.72 -6.52
CA THR A 16 8.79 11.87 -6.65
C THR A 16 8.27 12.58 -5.41
N HIS A 17 8.01 13.89 -5.53
CA HIS A 17 7.52 14.74 -4.45
C HIS A 17 8.34 14.64 -3.15
N GLY A 18 9.66 14.43 -3.25
CA GLY A 18 10.52 14.29 -2.07
C GLY A 18 10.35 12.98 -1.31
N GLY A 19 9.71 11.96 -1.91
CA GLY A 19 9.35 10.72 -1.22
C GLY A 19 8.10 10.87 -0.33
N ASP A 20 7.40 12.01 -0.39
CA ASP A 20 6.17 12.24 0.37
C ASP A 20 4.97 11.56 -0.31
N ILE A 21 4.43 10.56 0.38
CA ILE A 21 3.26 9.80 -0.06
C ILE A 21 2.02 10.69 -0.13
N ALA A 22 1.78 11.56 0.85
CA ALA A 22 0.61 12.42 0.88
C ALA A 22 0.64 13.41 -0.29
N ALA A 23 1.79 14.06 -0.51
CA ALA A 23 1.98 14.96 -1.65
C ALA A 23 1.81 14.25 -3.00
N THR A 24 2.29 13.00 -3.11
CA THR A 24 2.13 12.20 -4.32
C THR A 24 0.68 11.82 -4.58
N LEU A 25 -0.05 11.40 -3.54
CA LEU A 25 -1.48 11.10 -3.65
C LEU A 25 -2.29 12.35 -4.00
N ASP A 26 -1.96 13.52 -3.43
CA ASP A 26 -2.61 14.78 -3.75
C ASP A 26 -2.41 15.20 -5.22
N ALA A 27 -1.19 15.03 -5.74
CA ALA A 27 -0.91 15.25 -7.16
C ALA A 27 -1.72 14.30 -8.06
N ALA A 28 -1.81 13.02 -7.69
CA ALA A 28 -2.60 12.03 -8.44
C ALA A 28 -4.11 12.32 -8.39
N ARG A 29 -4.63 12.75 -7.23
CA ARG A 29 -6.02 13.20 -7.06
C ARG A 29 -6.34 14.42 -7.92
N ALA A 30 -5.42 15.39 -7.97
CA ALA A 30 -5.55 16.56 -8.85
C ALA A 30 -5.57 16.16 -10.34
N ALA A 31 -4.93 15.05 -10.71
CA ALA A 31 -4.99 14.44 -12.03
C ALA A 31 -6.20 13.49 -12.24
N HIS A 32 -7.20 13.54 -11.35
CA HIS A 32 -8.43 12.74 -11.39
C HIS A 32 -8.26 11.22 -11.18
N VAL A 33 -7.17 10.78 -10.53
CA VAL A 33 -7.07 9.42 -9.96
C VAL A 33 -7.78 9.39 -8.61
N SER A 34 -8.69 8.45 -8.43
CA SER A 34 -9.66 8.45 -7.32
C SER A 34 -9.53 7.28 -6.36
N GLN A 35 -8.79 6.23 -6.74
CA GLN A 35 -8.56 5.02 -5.97
C GLN A 35 -7.19 4.45 -6.34
N PHE A 36 -6.54 3.84 -5.35
CA PHE A 36 -5.18 3.29 -5.46
C PHE A 36 -5.13 1.89 -4.85
N LEU A 37 -4.61 0.91 -5.60
CA LEU A 37 -4.25 -0.40 -5.05
C LEU A 37 -2.74 -0.47 -4.86
N ALA A 38 -2.30 -0.34 -3.61
CA ALA A 38 -0.90 -0.46 -3.23
C ALA A 38 -0.51 -1.93 -3.00
N VAL A 39 0.56 -2.38 -3.65
CA VAL A 39 0.87 -3.81 -3.77
C VAL A 39 2.01 -4.23 -2.86
N ALA A 40 1.72 -5.15 -1.93
CA ALA A 40 2.74 -5.83 -1.14
C ALA A 40 3.50 -6.84 -2.02
N VAL A 41 4.83 -6.77 -2.00
CA VAL A 41 5.70 -7.75 -2.70
C VAL A 41 6.36 -8.73 -1.75
N THR A 42 6.39 -8.41 -0.45
CA THR A 42 6.71 -9.31 0.65
C THR A 42 5.67 -9.19 1.76
N LEU A 43 5.59 -10.20 2.64
CA LEU A 43 4.71 -10.13 3.80
C LEU A 43 5.21 -9.15 4.87
N ASP A 44 6.50 -8.82 4.85
CA ASP A 44 7.10 -7.87 5.79
C ASP A 44 6.73 -6.41 5.45
N ASP A 45 6.30 -6.14 4.21
CA ASP A 45 5.83 -4.81 3.77
C ASP A 45 4.43 -4.47 4.32
N MET A 46 3.66 -5.50 4.75
CA MET A 46 2.26 -5.37 5.16
C MET A 46 2.00 -4.33 6.26
N PRO A 47 2.80 -4.24 7.35
CA PRO A 47 2.56 -3.24 8.40
C PRO A 47 2.67 -1.80 7.90
N GLN A 48 3.63 -1.51 7.02
CA GLN A 48 3.82 -0.19 6.42
C GLN A 48 2.68 0.16 5.48
N LEU A 49 2.32 -0.76 4.57
CA LEU A 49 1.21 -0.57 3.63
C LEU A 49 -0.13 -0.41 4.36
N ALA A 50 -0.37 -1.18 5.42
CA ALA A 50 -1.56 -1.02 6.25
C ALA A 50 -1.60 0.34 6.97
N ALA A 51 -0.46 0.91 7.34
CA ALA A 51 -0.40 2.26 7.90
C ALA A 51 -0.78 3.33 6.86
N ILE A 52 -0.30 3.19 5.62
CA ILE A 52 -0.65 4.08 4.50
C ILE A 52 -2.15 4.01 4.22
N ALA A 53 -2.72 2.81 4.09
CA ALA A 53 -4.15 2.62 3.85
C ALA A 53 -5.03 3.18 4.98
N ARG A 54 -4.57 3.10 6.24
CA ARG A 54 -5.28 3.74 7.37
C ARG A 54 -5.24 5.27 7.32
N ALA A 55 -4.17 5.85 6.77
CA ALA A 55 -4.01 7.30 6.64
C ALA A 55 -4.76 7.88 5.42
N HIS A 56 -5.04 7.06 4.40
CA HIS A 56 -5.65 7.49 3.14
C HIS A 56 -6.82 6.58 2.74
N HIS A 57 -8.05 7.09 2.88
CA HIS A 57 -9.29 6.33 2.68
C HIS A 57 -9.49 5.75 1.26
N ASP A 58 -8.81 6.33 0.27
CA ASP A 58 -8.84 5.96 -1.14
C ASP A 58 -7.70 5.00 -1.54
N VAL A 59 -6.91 4.54 -0.57
CA VAL A 59 -5.86 3.53 -0.75
C VAL A 59 -6.33 2.20 -0.16
N VAL A 60 -6.34 1.17 -0.99
CA VAL A 60 -6.49 -0.24 -0.59
C VAL A 60 -5.17 -0.99 -0.82
N ILE A 61 -4.99 -2.12 -0.16
CA ILE A 61 -3.72 -2.89 -0.22
C ILE A 61 -3.98 -4.33 -0.64
N SER A 62 -3.05 -4.91 -1.40
CA SER A 62 -3.00 -6.35 -1.61
C SER A 62 -2.05 -7.00 -0.59
N ALA A 63 -2.26 -8.29 -0.33
CA ALA A 63 -1.37 -9.10 0.49
C ALA A 63 -0.86 -10.28 -0.33
N GLY A 64 0.46 -10.38 -0.49
CA GLY A 64 1.07 -11.44 -1.30
C GLY A 64 2.58 -11.47 -1.21
N LEU A 65 3.15 -12.53 -1.79
CA LEU A 65 4.59 -12.67 -2.00
C LEU A 65 4.85 -12.68 -3.50
N HIS A 66 5.64 -11.72 -3.98
CA HIS A 66 6.00 -11.65 -5.39
C HIS A 66 6.93 -12.81 -5.79
N PRO A 67 6.85 -13.40 -6.99
CA PRO A 67 7.66 -14.56 -7.40
C PRO A 67 9.18 -14.37 -7.33
N LEU A 68 9.65 -13.11 -7.38
CA LEU A 68 11.07 -12.77 -7.25
C LEU A 68 11.54 -12.62 -5.79
N HIS A 69 10.63 -12.71 -4.82
CA HIS A 69 10.96 -12.72 -3.41
C HIS A 69 10.78 -14.13 -2.85
N SER A 70 11.81 -14.61 -2.16
CA SER A 70 11.73 -15.88 -1.43
C SER A 70 10.87 -15.70 -0.19
N ALA A 71 10.04 -16.71 0.10
CA ALA A 71 9.45 -16.83 1.41
C ALA A 71 10.60 -17.06 2.40
N GLY A 72 10.99 -16.01 3.13
CA GLY A 72 11.80 -16.18 4.34
C GLY A 72 11.07 -17.07 5.36
N LYS A 73 11.54 -17.11 6.61
CA LYS A 73 10.75 -17.75 7.67
C LYS A 73 9.43 -17.00 7.84
N ILE A 74 8.35 -17.53 7.27
CA ILE A 74 6.99 -17.07 7.54
C ILE A 74 6.69 -17.42 8.99
N VAL A 75 6.88 -16.47 9.89
CA VAL A 75 6.36 -16.58 11.24
C VAL A 75 4.91 -16.11 11.15
N LEU A 76 3.97 -17.06 11.20
CA LEU A 76 2.55 -16.75 11.40
C LEU A 76 2.38 -16.14 12.79
N ARG A 77 2.66 -14.84 12.92
CA ARG A 77 2.19 -14.05 14.04
C ARG A 77 0.71 -13.81 13.80
N ASN A 78 -0.12 -14.18 14.77
CA ASN A 78 -1.54 -13.84 14.75
C ASN A 78 -1.67 -12.35 14.42
N MET A 79 -2.18 -12.03 13.23
CA MET A 79 -2.62 -10.67 12.83
C MET A 79 -3.91 -10.30 13.58
N ALA A 80 -4.04 -10.72 14.85
CA ALA A 80 -5.18 -10.46 15.71
C ALA A 80 -4.87 -9.23 16.58
N ALA A 81 -4.70 -8.08 15.95
CA ALA A 81 -4.71 -6.79 16.64
C ALA A 81 -5.04 -5.69 15.62
N GLY A 82 -6.34 -5.39 15.49
CA GLY A 82 -6.80 -4.19 14.79
C GLY A 82 -7.41 -4.42 13.41
N ALA A 83 -8.19 -5.49 13.22
CA ALA A 83 -9.13 -5.55 12.10
C ALA A 83 -10.13 -4.39 12.25
N SER A 84 -9.77 -3.23 11.70
CA SER A 84 -10.75 -2.20 11.38
C SER A 84 -11.70 -2.80 10.35
N PRO A 85 -13.03 -2.61 10.47
CA PRO A 85 -14.00 -3.08 9.48
C PRO A 85 -13.78 -2.51 8.06
N ALA A 86 -12.77 -1.64 7.88
CA ALA A 86 -12.35 -1.05 6.62
C ALA A 86 -11.32 -1.88 5.83
N LEU A 87 -10.75 -2.97 6.37
CA LEU A 87 -9.87 -3.84 5.57
C LEU A 87 -10.71 -4.68 4.60
N ARG A 88 -11.10 -4.08 3.48
CA ARG A 88 -11.65 -4.78 2.33
C ARG A 88 -10.49 -5.40 1.57
N ILE A 89 -10.30 -6.70 1.75
CA ILE A 89 -9.53 -7.53 0.81
C ILE A 89 -10.41 -7.75 -0.42
#